data_AF-A0A4P9WXR5-F1
#
_entry.id   AF-A0A4P9WXR5-F1
#
_cell.length_a   1.000
_cell.length_b   1.000
_cell.length_c   1.000
_cell.angle_alpha   90.00
_cell.angle_beta   90.00
_cell.angle_gamma   90.00
#
_symmetry.space_group_name_H-M   'P 1'
#
loop_
_entity.id
_entity.type
_entity.pdbx_description
1 polymer ?
#
loop_
_entity_poly.entity_id
_entity_poly.type
_entity_poly.pdbx_seq_one_letter_code
_entity_poly.pdbx_strand_id
1 'polypeptide(L)'
;MRTYHAASPFGPAAANEVTLDAFHRVRQYVGQVPSPQERHQQALHAEKTALHAQSLATQSAWTNTIRAQRENKLKARATAAAEVEAARLARDAEWAELQTAEKAAACARAERMRFHETSGVRGLHAGMLVSRVMQEQAEQVKQREAQRAEQARIDATLYRAQVAQLEMAEAAQEQRTRDQRQRAVDYATARAQQAADHAARESAQQRQQRLVQTEALRDDQRACADEALSRVQRRAQQQQQLVTALTAQEAAQRDAEAAARARSATALQERQAYAAREEAFTSARRHAMGQTIRDRARLTEQAAQAAVEAQHTAADKQDGFLAAWTQPPADTLGRGALHHGPLPDSAPDAIAAAIAAATAAAARGAPAALPSSPTHGSGSMLRPINYPPPIAATVAARRAAATVDASVNQQTQAARQAVAGQQRQAEIRVELEGIAAREAEDVLAARTAAQGTMAGQAQWREACAQQLAEKERLRAALQLRDREENQGRAAAVVAADQRFLAYAADSIEATRAAGQNTFPLVRAVRLASST
;
A
#
# COMPACT_ATOMS: atom_id res chain seq x y z
N MET A 1 123.38 -85.83 -23.85
CA MET A 1 124.04 -86.85 -23.00
C MET A 1 123.57 -88.22 -23.50
N ARG A 2 124.51 -89.08 -23.93
CA ARG A 2 124.91 -90.35 -23.27
C ARG A 2 123.77 -91.40 -23.19
N THR A 3 123.93 -92.65 -23.65
CA THR A 3 125.09 -93.33 -24.27
C THR A 3 124.63 -94.57 -25.05
N TYR A 4 125.37 -94.96 -26.09
CA TYR A 4 125.31 -96.30 -26.69
C TYR A 4 125.82 -97.36 -25.71
N HIS A 5 125.33 -98.59 -25.81
CA HIS A 5 126.15 -99.78 -25.57
C HIS A 5 125.71 -100.94 -26.45
N ALA A 6 126.55 -101.29 -27.42
CA ALA A 6 126.51 -102.57 -28.10
C ALA A 6 127.47 -103.54 -27.38
N ALA A 7 127.13 -104.83 -27.36
CA ALA A 7 128.02 -105.90 -26.92
C ALA A 7 127.71 -107.20 -27.68
N SER A 8 128.45 -107.44 -28.76
CA SER A 8 128.88 -108.79 -29.12
C SER A 8 130.15 -109.09 -28.31
N PRO A 9 130.48 -110.36 -28.04
CA PRO A 9 131.56 -110.92 -28.85
C PRO A 9 131.41 -112.41 -29.21
N PHE A 10 132.04 -112.77 -30.34
CA PHE A 10 132.44 -114.14 -30.64
C PHE A 10 133.48 -114.65 -29.62
N GLY A 11 133.43 -115.95 -29.32
CA GLY A 11 134.45 -116.72 -28.60
C GLY A 11 134.75 -118.03 -29.35
N PRO A 12 135.95 -118.62 -29.21
CA PRO A 12 136.63 -119.24 -30.36
C PRO A 12 136.35 -120.73 -30.58
N ALA A 13 136.76 -121.18 -31.77
CA ALA A 13 136.73 -122.58 -32.19
C ALA A 13 137.58 -123.50 -31.30
N ALA A 14 137.04 -124.68 -31.01
CA ALA A 14 137.78 -125.82 -30.48
C ALA A 14 137.46 -127.08 -31.29
N ALA A 15 138.48 -127.93 -31.43
CA ALA A 15 138.64 -128.99 -32.40
C ALA A 15 137.51 -130.02 -32.57
N ASN A 16 137.54 -130.66 -33.75
CA ASN A 16 136.82 -131.87 -34.11
C ASN A 16 137.03 -133.00 -33.08
N GLU A 17 135.96 -133.41 -32.40
CA GLU A 17 135.75 -134.80 -32.05
C GLU A 17 134.35 -135.21 -32.53
N VAL A 18 134.29 -136.12 -33.51
CA VAL A 18 133.04 -136.74 -33.98
C VAL A 18 132.61 -137.76 -32.92
N THR A 19 132.08 -137.24 -31.83
CA THR A 19 131.52 -138.01 -30.74
C THR A 19 130.24 -138.73 -31.19
N LEU A 20 129.92 -139.84 -30.54
CA LEU A 20 128.71 -140.65 -30.79
C LEU A 20 127.41 -139.81 -30.76
N ASP A 21 127.46 -138.71 -30.01
CA ASP A 21 126.40 -137.71 -29.86
C ASP A 21 126.05 -137.00 -31.19
N ALA A 22 127.03 -136.77 -32.08
CA ALA A 22 126.76 -136.22 -33.42
C ALA A 22 125.94 -137.19 -34.29
N PHE A 23 126.16 -138.50 -34.15
CA PHE A 23 125.39 -139.53 -34.86
C PHE A 23 123.97 -139.67 -34.28
N HIS A 24 123.82 -139.54 -32.96
CA HIS A 24 122.50 -139.44 -32.32
C HIS A 24 121.75 -138.16 -32.72
N ARG A 25 122.43 -137.02 -32.89
CA ARG A 25 121.83 -135.79 -33.44
C ARG A 25 121.34 -136.00 -34.87
N VAL A 26 122.14 -136.55 -35.79
CA VAL A 26 121.68 -136.82 -37.17
C VAL A 26 120.50 -137.80 -37.19
N ARG A 27 120.51 -138.84 -36.33
CA ARG A 27 119.38 -139.77 -36.19
C ARG A 27 118.13 -139.10 -35.60
N GLN A 28 118.27 -138.16 -34.67
CA GLN A 28 117.19 -137.29 -34.21
C GLN A 28 116.69 -136.38 -35.34
N TYR A 29 117.57 -135.74 -36.12
CA TYR A 29 117.18 -134.85 -37.22
C TYR A 29 116.37 -135.55 -38.31
N VAL A 30 116.65 -136.82 -38.62
CA VAL A 30 115.84 -137.61 -39.58
C VAL A 30 114.51 -138.07 -38.97
N GLY A 31 114.46 -138.34 -37.66
CA GLY A 31 113.22 -138.67 -36.93
C GLY A 31 112.37 -137.44 -36.51
N GLN A 32 112.91 -136.23 -36.64
CA GLN A 32 112.26 -134.96 -36.28
C GLN A 32 111.63 -134.24 -37.47
N VAL A 33 111.79 -134.74 -38.70
CA VAL A 33 111.03 -134.27 -39.85
C VAL A 33 109.57 -134.66 -39.62
N PRO A 34 108.66 -133.73 -39.24
CA PRO A 34 107.32 -134.15 -38.86
C PRO A 34 106.65 -134.72 -40.09
N SER A 35 105.88 -135.79 -39.89
CA SER A 35 105.07 -136.38 -40.95
C SER A 35 104.18 -135.30 -41.59
N PRO A 36 103.75 -135.46 -42.85
CA PRO A 36 102.88 -134.49 -43.51
C PRO A 36 101.62 -134.14 -42.69
N GLN A 37 101.14 -135.10 -41.87
CA GLN A 37 100.03 -134.91 -40.94
C GLN A 37 100.41 -134.05 -39.73
N GLU A 38 101.57 -134.26 -39.10
CA GLU A 38 102.02 -133.46 -37.95
C GLU A 38 102.34 -132.01 -38.33
N ARG A 39 102.93 -131.77 -39.52
CA ARG A 39 103.13 -130.38 -40.01
C ARG A 39 101.79 -129.67 -40.20
N HIS A 40 100.79 -130.38 -40.71
CA HIS A 40 99.43 -129.84 -40.85
C HIS A 40 98.81 -129.54 -39.48
N GLN A 41 98.97 -130.43 -38.48
CA GLN A 41 98.51 -130.18 -37.11
C GLN A 41 99.23 -128.99 -36.44
N GLN A 42 100.55 -128.85 -36.63
CA GLN A 42 101.33 -127.72 -36.12
C GLN A 42 100.93 -126.40 -36.79
N ALA A 43 100.72 -126.41 -38.11
CA ALA A 43 100.20 -125.25 -38.85
C ALA A 43 98.81 -124.83 -38.34
N LEU A 44 97.89 -125.79 -38.17
CA LEU A 44 96.57 -125.55 -37.58
C LEU A 44 96.64 -125.04 -36.13
N HIS A 45 97.62 -125.49 -35.33
CA HIS A 45 97.83 -124.98 -33.98
C HIS A 45 98.36 -123.54 -33.98
N ALA A 46 99.36 -123.24 -34.82
CA ALA A 46 99.89 -121.89 -34.98
C ALA A 46 98.80 -120.93 -35.48
N GLU A 47 98.03 -121.32 -36.49
CA GLU A 47 96.88 -120.58 -37.01
C GLU A 47 95.83 -120.34 -35.93
N LYS A 48 95.44 -121.37 -35.16
CA LYS A 48 94.54 -121.20 -34.00
C LYS A 48 95.08 -120.20 -32.97
N THR A 49 96.37 -120.22 -32.64
CA THR A 49 96.95 -119.26 -31.69
C THR A 49 97.00 -117.84 -32.26
N ALA A 50 97.30 -117.69 -33.56
CA ALA A 50 97.29 -116.40 -34.24
C ALA A 50 95.88 -115.80 -34.32
N LEU A 51 94.88 -116.61 -34.72
CA LEU A 51 93.47 -116.23 -34.73
C LEU A 51 92.95 -115.93 -33.32
N HIS A 52 93.39 -116.65 -32.29
CA HIS A 52 93.05 -116.35 -30.90
C HIS A 52 93.65 -115.00 -30.45
N ALA A 53 94.91 -114.70 -30.79
CA ALA A 53 95.53 -113.42 -30.49
C ALA A 53 94.85 -112.25 -31.24
N GLN A 54 94.49 -112.45 -32.51
CA GLN A 54 93.67 -111.49 -33.28
C GLN A 54 92.28 -111.29 -32.66
N SER A 55 91.65 -112.38 -32.18
CA SER A 55 90.36 -112.32 -31.49
C SER A 55 90.47 -111.55 -30.18
N LEU A 56 91.51 -111.78 -29.36
CA LEU A 56 91.75 -111.01 -28.13
C LEU A 56 92.03 -109.53 -28.40
N ALA A 57 92.83 -109.20 -29.43
CA ALA A 57 93.05 -107.82 -29.84
C ALA A 57 91.73 -107.16 -30.25
N THR A 58 90.92 -107.85 -31.06
CA THR A 58 89.59 -107.37 -31.50
C THR A 58 88.62 -107.20 -30.32
N GLN A 59 88.55 -108.17 -29.40
CA GLN A 59 87.75 -108.11 -28.17
C GLN A 59 88.21 -106.99 -27.23
N SER A 60 89.50 -106.65 -27.20
CA SER A 60 89.99 -105.52 -26.39
C SER A 60 89.51 -104.17 -26.92
N ALA A 61 89.24 -104.05 -28.23
CA ALA A 61 88.62 -102.89 -28.85
C ALA A 61 87.08 -102.88 -28.69
N TRP A 62 86.45 -103.97 -28.24
CA TRP A 62 85.01 -104.04 -28.03
C TRP A 62 84.60 -103.31 -26.73
N THR A 63 84.00 -102.14 -26.92
CA THR A 63 83.48 -101.27 -25.84
C THR A 63 82.38 -101.92 -25.00
N ASN A 64 81.72 -102.98 -25.51
CA ASN A 64 80.65 -103.70 -24.82
C ASN A 64 81.13 -104.90 -23.98
N THR A 65 82.44 -105.10 -23.79
CA THR A 65 82.93 -106.11 -22.84
C THR A 65 82.67 -105.66 -21.39
N ILE A 66 82.42 -106.62 -20.47
CA ILE A 66 82.21 -106.32 -19.03
C ILE A 66 83.42 -105.54 -18.46
N ARG A 67 84.63 -105.81 -18.96
CA ARG A 67 85.85 -105.06 -18.61
C ARG A 67 85.76 -103.60 -19.06
N ALA A 68 85.51 -103.35 -20.35
CA ALA A 68 85.37 -101.99 -20.88
C ALA A 68 84.23 -101.21 -20.19
N GLN A 69 83.09 -101.85 -19.92
CA GLN A 69 81.99 -101.26 -19.14
C GLN A 69 82.42 -100.84 -17.73
N ARG A 70 83.20 -101.68 -17.02
CA ARG A 70 83.74 -101.35 -15.68
C ARG A 70 84.76 -100.21 -15.74
N GLU A 71 85.69 -100.24 -16.69
CA GLU A 71 86.68 -99.17 -16.88
C GLU A 71 86.00 -97.83 -17.25
N ASN A 72 85.00 -97.85 -18.13
CA ASN A 72 84.20 -96.67 -18.47
C ASN A 72 83.38 -96.15 -17.28
N LYS A 73 82.80 -97.04 -16.46
CA LYS A 73 82.09 -96.65 -15.21
C LYS A 73 83.03 -96.03 -14.17
N LEU A 74 84.28 -96.50 -14.08
CA LEU A 74 85.29 -95.90 -13.22
C LEU A 74 85.74 -94.53 -13.75
N LYS A 75 85.98 -94.39 -15.06
CA LYS A 75 86.28 -93.11 -15.71
C LYS A 75 85.15 -92.09 -15.51
N ALA A 76 83.90 -92.48 -15.77
CA ALA A 76 82.73 -91.62 -15.57
C ALA A 76 82.53 -91.20 -14.10
N ARG A 77 82.87 -92.05 -13.14
CA ARG A 77 82.89 -91.69 -11.72
C ARG A 77 84.02 -90.72 -11.38
N ALA A 78 85.19 -90.88 -11.98
CA ALA A 78 86.33 -89.99 -11.79
C ALA A 78 86.07 -88.60 -12.41
N THR A 79 85.48 -88.53 -13.61
CA THR A 79 85.08 -87.25 -14.22
C THR A 79 83.98 -86.57 -13.42
N ALA A 80 82.92 -87.29 -13.03
CA ALA A 80 81.86 -86.72 -12.19
C ALA A 80 82.38 -86.23 -10.83
N ALA A 81 83.33 -86.94 -10.20
CA ALA A 81 83.97 -86.47 -8.98
C ALA A 81 84.81 -85.20 -9.21
N ALA A 82 85.59 -85.15 -10.30
CA ALA A 82 86.37 -83.97 -10.66
C ALA A 82 85.49 -82.75 -10.99
N GLU A 83 84.36 -82.96 -11.68
CA GLU A 83 83.35 -81.93 -11.96
C GLU A 83 82.70 -81.41 -10.67
N VAL A 84 82.37 -82.30 -9.72
CA VAL A 84 81.81 -81.90 -8.41
C VAL A 84 82.81 -81.08 -7.59
N GLU A 85 84.10 -81.47 -7.56
CA GLU A 85 85.13 -80.69 -6.86
C GLU A 85 85.43 -79.36 -7.58
N ALA A 86 85.48 -79.33 -8.91
CA ALA A 86 85.60 -78.08 -9.67
C ALA A 86 84.43 -77.12 -9.37
N ALA A 87 83.20 -77.64 -9.30
CA ALA A 87 82.01 -76.87 -8.93
C ALA A 87 81.95 -76.49 -7.43
N ARG A 88 82.73 -77.13 -6.55
CA ARG A 88 82.95 -76.67 -5.16
C ARG A 88 83.93 -75.50 -5.14
N LEU A 89 85.10 -75.68 -5.75
CA LEU A 89 86.14 -74.66 -5.85
C LEU A 89 85.65 -73.37 -6.53
N ALA A 90 84.80 -73.48 -7.55
CA ALA A 90 84.16 -72.33 -8.19
C ALA A 90 83.26 -71.55 -7.21
N ARG A 91 82.41 -72.23 -6.45
CA ARG A 91 81.54 -71.59 -5.43
C ARG A 91 82.34 -71.01 -4.27
N ASP A 92 83.41 -71.66 -3.85
CA ASP A 92 84.30 -71.13 -2.81
C ASP A 92 85.02 -69.85 -3.30
N ALA A 93 85.39 -69.79 -4.59
CA ALA A 93 85.95 -68.59 -5.22
C ALA A 93 84.91 -67.46 -5.33
N GLU A 94 83.70 -67.73 -5.85
CA GLU A 94 82.59 -66.76 -5.91
C GLU A 94 82.25 -66.20 -4.52
N TRP A 95 82.20 -67.07 -3.50
CA TRP A 95 81.96 -66.65 -2.11
C TRP A 95 83.11 -65.80 -1.56
N ALA A 96 84.36 -66.13 -1.87
CA ALA A 96 85.51 -65.32 -1.50
C ALA A 96 85.48 -63.93 -2.17
N GLU A 97 85.14 -63.86 -3.46
CA GLU A 97 84.97 -62.59 -4.18
C GLU A 97 83.87 -61.74 -3.54
N LEU A 98 82.68 -62.28 -3.32
CA LEU A 98 81.58 -61.58 -2.63
C LEU A 98 82.01 -61.09 -1.24
N GLN A 99 82.68 -61.92 -0.45
CA GLN A 99 83.19 -61.52 0.87
C GLN A 99 84.24 -60.41 0.80
N THR A 100 85.09 -60.38 -0.22
CA THR A 100 86.03 -59.25 -0.43
C THR A 100 85.30 -57.97 -0.86
N ALA A 101 84.29 -58.08 -1.73
CA ALA A 101 83.47 -56.95 -2.16
C ALA A 101 82.64 -56.34 -1.01
N GLU A 102 82.03 -57.18 -0.16
CA GLU A 102 81.33 -56.75 1.05
C GLU A 102 82.25 -56.02 2.03
N LYS A 103 83.45 -56.55 2.27
CA LYS A 103 84.48 -55.93 3.12
C LYS A 103 84.95 -54.60 2.54
N ALA A 104 85.21 -54.53 1.24
CA ALA A 104 85.59 -53.28 0.55
C ALA A 104 84.48 -52.23 0.65
N ALA A 105 83.22 -52.61 0.42
CA ALA A 105 82.07 -51.72 0.55
C ALA A 105 81.84 -51.25 2.01
N ALA A 106 82.11 -52.10 3.01
CA ALA A 106 82.08 -51.73 4.41
C ALA A 106 83.18 -50.72 4.77
N CYS A 107 84.42 -50.93 4.28
CA CYS A 107 85.52 -50.00 4.44
C CYS A 107 85.22 -48.64 3.80
N ALA A 108 84.74 -48.62 2.55
CA ALA A 108 84.37 -47.38 1.85
C ALA A 108 83.24 -46.61 2.55
N ARG A 109 82.27 -47.30 3.19
CA ARG A 109 81.26 -46.65 4.04
C ARG A 109 81.89 -46.06 5.30
N ALA A 110 82.78 -46.78 5.97
CA ALA A 110 83.48 -46.30 7.17
C ALA A 110 84.38 -45.09 6.86
N GLU A 111 85.10 -45.10 5.74
CA GLU A 111 85.90 -43.97 5.24
C GLU A 111 85.03 -42.75 4.94
N ARG A 112 83.87 -42.94 4.29
CA ARG A 112 82.90 -41.86 4.04
C ARG A 112 82.36 -41.26 5.34
N MET A 113 82.04 -42.07 6.34
CA MET A 113 81.60 -41.58 7.66
C MET A 113 82.71 -40.78 8.35
N ARG A 114 83.93 -41.31 8.41
CA ARG A 114 85.12 -40.60 8.94
C ARG A 114 85.39 -39.28 8.21
N PHE A 115 85.22 -39.24 6.89
CA PHE A 115 85.34 -38.02 6.11
C PHE A 115 84.29 -36.97 6.52
N HIS A 116 83.03 -37.37 6.68
CA HIS A 116 81.97 -36.48 7.17
C HIS A 116 82.13 -36.06 8.64
N GLU A 117 82.84 -36.83 9.47
CA GLU A 117 83.21 -36.49 10.85
C GLU A 117 84.33 -35.44 10.94
N THR A 118 85.10 -35.21 9.87
CA THR A 118 86.14 -34.17 9.87
C THR A 118 85.54 -32.79 10.13
N SER A 119 86.26 -31.94 10.88
CA SER A 119 85.76 -30.61 11.28
C SER A 119 85.48 -29.70 10.08
N GLY A 120 86.31 -29.79 9.02
CA GLY A 120 86.09 -29.04 7.78
C GLY A 120 84.80 -29.43 7.05
N VAL A 121 84.51 -30.72 6.92
CA VAL A 121 83.27 -31.20 6.27
C VAL A 121 82.05 -30.91 7.13
N ARG A 122 82.14 -31.03 8.47
CA ARG A 122 81.07 -30.58 9.37
C ARG A 122 80.80 -29.08 9.27
N GLY A 123 81.85 -28.25 9.16
CA GLY A 123 81.72 -26.81 8.92
C GLY A 123 81.05 -26.50 7.58
N LEU A 124 81.43 -27.20 6.51
CA LEU A 124 80.80 -27.08 5.19
C LEU A 124 79.32 -27.50 5.22
N HIS A 125 78.99 -28.63 5.86
CA HIS A 125 77.61 -29.09 6.02
C HIS A 125 76.76 -28.09 6.84
N ALA A 126 77.32 -27.53 7.92
CA ALA A 126 76.65 -26.48 8.69
C ALA A 126 76.41 -25.22 7.86
N GLY A 127 77.41 -24.77 7.07
CA GLY A 127 77.25 -23.65 6.15
C GLY A 127 76.21 -23.90 5.06
N MET A 128 76.14 -25.12 4.51
CA MET A 128 75.12 -25.54 3.55
C MET A 128 73.71 -25.52 4.15
N LEU A 129 73.56 -26.00 5.39
CA LEU A 129 72.28 -25.92 6.12
C LEU A 129 71.86 -24.47 6.37
N VAL A 130 72.78 -23.61 6.81
CA VAL A 130 72.50 -22.17 7.01
C VAL A 130 72.10 -21.51 5.69
N SER A 131 72.80 -21.80 4.59
CA SER A 131 72.44 -21.29 3.25
C SER A 131 71.03 -21.71 2.84
N ARG A 132 70.64 -22.96 3.08
CA ARG A 132 69.28 -23.46 2.80
C ARG A 132 68.23 -22.79 3.68
N VAL A 133 68.51 -22.59 4.97
CA VAL A 133 67.61 -21.86 5.90
C VAL A 133 67.44 -20.40 5.46
N MET A 134 68.50 -19.74 4.99
CA MET A 134 68.42 -18.36 4.47
C MET A 134 67.60 -18.28 3.18
N GLN A 135 67.73 -19.26 2.27
CA GLN A 135 66.90 -19.36 1.08
C GLN A 135 65.42 -19.56 1.45
N GLU A 136 65.13 -20.50 2.36
CA GLU A 136 63.77 -20.76 2.83
C GLU A 136 63.16 -19.53 3.52
N GLN A 137 63.91 -18.83 4.37
CA GLN A 137 63.47 -17.57 4.99
C GLN A 137 63.16 -16.49 3.95
N ALA A 138 63.98 -16.35 2.90
CA ALA A 138 63.71 -15.41 1.82
C ALA A 138 62.44 -15.77 1.02
N GLU A 139 62.17 -17.06 0.81
CA GLU A 139 60.93 -17.53 0.20
C GLU A 139 59.71 -17.29 1.11
N GLN A 140 59.81 -17.58 2.41
CA GLN A 140 58.76 -17.29 3.39
C GLN A 140 58.45 -15.79 3.49
N VAL A 141 59.45 -14.91 3.39
CA VAL A 141 59.24 -13.44 3.35
C VAL A 141 58.46 -13.06 2.09
N LYS A 142 58.88 -13.52 0.90
CA LYS A 142 58.16 -13.26 -0.36
C LYS A 142 56.71 -13.77 -0.33
N GLN A 143 56.47 -14.94 0.24
CA GLN A 143 55.12 -15.49 0.42
C GLN A 143 54.26 -14.61 1.34
N ARG A 144 54.81 -14.14 2.47
CA ARG A 144 54.11 -13.21 3.38
C ARG A 144 53.85 -11.85 2.75
N GLU A 145 54.76 -11.33 1.94
CA GLU A 145 54.57 -10.09 1.18
C GLU A 145 53.46 -10.24 0.13
N ALA A 146 53.45 -11.34 -0.63
CA ALA A 146 52.38 -11.64 -1.59
C ALA A 146 51.01 -11.79 -0.88
N GLN A 147 50.95 -12.48 0.25
CA GLN A 147 49.73 -12.60 1.07
C GLN A 147 49.22 -11.24 1.57
N ARG A 148 50.12 -10.37 2.05
CA ARG A 148 49.77 -9.00 2.48
C ARG A 148 49.28 -8.14 1.31
N ALA A 149 49.92 -8.25 0.15
CA ALA A 149 49.52 -7.52 -1.05
C ALA A 149 48.14 -7.96 -1.56
N GLU A 150 47.84 -9.26 -1.52
CA GLU A 150 46.53 -9.78 -1.90
C GLU A 150 45.44 -9.43 -0.88
N GLN A 151 45.74 -9.50 0.42
CA GLN A 151 44.81 -9.02 1.46
C GLN A 151 44.50 -7.53 1.27
N ALA A 152 45.52 -6.69 1.03
CA ALA A 152 45.31 -5.27 0.77
C ALA A 152 44.48 -4.99 -0.50
N ARG A 153 44.55 -5.86 -1.53
CA ARG A 153 43.66 -5.79 -2.71
C ARG A 153 42.22 -6.15 -2.36
N ILE A 154 42.01 -7.21 -1.58
CA ILE A 154 40.68 -7.63 -1.10
C ILE A 154 40.06 -6.53 -0.23
N ASP A 155 40.82 -5.96 0.69
CA ASP A 155 40.36 -4.87 1.56
C ASP A 155 40.02 -3.62 0.73
N ALA A 156 40.82 -3.29 -0.30
CA ALA A 156 40.56 -2.18 -1.19
C ALA A 156 39.33 -2.38 -2.10
N THR A 157 39.04 -3.61 -2.56
CA THR A 157 37.82 -3.88 -3.35
C THR A 157 36.57 -3.89 -2.47
N LEU A 158 36.65 -4.45 -1.25
CA LEU A 158 35.59 -4.37 -0.25
C LEU A 158 35.27 -2.92 0.13
N TYR A 159 36.30 -2.10 0.38
CA TYR A 159 36.12 -0.67 0.69
C TYR A 159 35.44 0.08 -0.47
N ARG A 160 35.87 -0.14 -1.72
CA ARG A 160 35.21 0.45 -2.91
C ARG A 160 33.75 0.03 -3.04
N ALA A 161 33.43 -1.24 -2.78
CA ALA A 161 32.06 -1.73 -2.80
C ALA A 161 31.20 -1.10 -1.70
N GLN A 162 31.75 -0.89 -0.49
CA GLN A 162 31.07 -0.17 0.59
C GLN A 162 30.80 1.30 0.24
N VAL A 163 31.79 2.01 -0.32
CA VAL A 163 31.63 3.40 -0.79
C VAL A 163 30.53 3.49 -1.86
N ALA A 164 30.57 2.63 -2.88
CA ALA A 164 29.53 2.60 -3.91
C ALA A 164 28.12 2.30 -3.35
N GLN A 165 28.00 1.43 -2.32
CA GLN A 165 26.73 1.18 -1.64
C GLN A 165 26.22 2.40 -0.87
N LEU A 166 27.12 3.17 -0.24
CA LEU A 166 26.76 4.42 0.43
C LEU A 166 26.32 5.49 -0.58
N GLU A 167 27.06 5.68 -1.67
CA GLU A 167 26.68 6.59 -2.77
C GLU A 167 25.30 6.24 -3.37
N MET A 168 25.02 4.94 -3.57
CA MET A 168 23.70 4.49 -4.03
C MET A 168 22.59 4.76 -3.00
N ALA A 169 22.88 4.61 -1.70
CA ALA A 169 21.92 4.88 -0.63
C ALA A 169 21.64 6.39 -0.49
N GLU A 170 22.67 7.23 -0.58
CA GLU A 170 22.58 8.69 -0.58
C GLU A 170 21.77 9.18 -1.79
N ALA A 171 22.06 8.69 -3.00
CA ALA A 171 21.30 9.03 -4.21
C ALA A 171 19.82 8.62 -4.11
N ALA A 172 19.53 7.44 -3.54
CA ALA A 172 18.16 7.00 -3.30
C ALA A 172 17.44 7.86 -2.24
N GLN A 173 18.16 8.32 -1.21
CA GLN A 173 17.63 9.24 -0.20
C GLN A 173 17.37 10.63 -0.80
N GLU A 174 18.30 11.17 -1.60
CA GLU A 174 18.10 12.40 -2.33
C GLU A 174 16.85 12.33 -3.21
N GLN A 175 16.68 11.26 -4.01
CA GLN A 175 15.52 11.09 -4.86
C GLN A 175 14.22 11.07 -4.04
N ARG A 176 14.18 10.34 -2.91
CA ARG A 176 13.02 10.38 -1.99
C ARG A 176 12.73 11.79 -1.47
N THR A 177 13.75 12.60 -1.14
CA THR A 177 13.53 13.99 -0.70
C THR A 177 13.06 14.89 -1.85
N ARG A 178 13.51 14.66 -3.09
CA ARG A 178 13.02 15.37 -4.28
C ARG A 178 11.55 15.02 -4.54
N ASP A 179 11.18 13.74 -4.48
CA ASP A 179 9.80 13.28 -4.64
C ASP A 179 8.87 13.84 -3.54
N GLN A 180 9.34 13.88 -2.28
CA GLN A 180 8.60 14.50 -1.18
C GLN A 180 8.41 16.00 -1.37
N ARG A 181 9.45 16.72 -1.81
CA ARG A 181 9.36 18.16 -2.15
C ARG A 181 8.38 18.40 -3.29
N GLN A 182 8.43 17.58 -4.35
CA GLN A 182 7.52 17.69 -5.47
C GLN A 182 6.07 17.48 -5.02
N ARG A 183 5.79 16.40 -4.27
CA ARG A 183 4.45 16.15 -3.70
C ARG A 183 3.96 17.28 -2.80
N ALA A 184 4.85 17.93 -2.03
CA ALA A 184 4.50 19.08 -1.22
C ALA A 184 4.15 20.32 -2.07
N VAL A 185 4.86 20.55 -3.18
CA VAL A 185 4.54 21.60 -4.17
C VAL A 185 3.22 21.28 -4.89
N ASP A 186 3.02 20.05 -5.33
CA ASP A 186 1.78 19.61 -6.00
C ASP A 186 0.57 19.76 -5.07
N TYR A 187 0.72 19.38 -3.79
CA TYR A 187 -0.31 19.59 -2.77
C TYR A 187 -0.59 21.07 -2.50
N ALA A 188 0.46 21.91 -2.41
CA ALA A 188 0.32 23.35 -2.21
C ALA A 188 -0.36 24.04 -3.40
N THR A 189 -0.03 23.65 -4.64
CA THR A 189 -0.66 24.19 -5.85
C THR A 189 -2.12 23.75 -5.97
N ALA A 190 -2.44 22.48 -5.69
CA ALA A 190 -3.83 22.01 -5.63
C ALA A 190 -4.65 22.75 -4.56
N ARG A 191 -4.09 23.00 -3.38
CA ARG A 191 -4.74 23.78 -2.32
C ARG A 191 -4.95 25.25 -2.72
N ALA A 192 -3.99 25.85 -3.43
CA ALA A 192 -4.13 27.21 -3.97
C ALA A 192 -5.22 27.30 -5.05
N GLN A 193 -5.33 26.29 -5.93
CA GLN A 193 -6.42 26.17 -6.91
C GLN A 193 -7.79 26.04 -6.22
N GLN A 194 -7.92 25.17 -5.21
CA GLN A 194 -9.16 25.04 -4.44
C GLN A 194 -9.58 26.35 -3.76
N ALA A 195 -8.62 27.11 -3.21
CA ALA A 195 -8.90 28.42 -2.62
C ALA A 195 -9.34 29.46 -3.68
N ALA A 196 -8.72 29.45 -4.86
CA ALA A 196 -9.11 30.31 -5.98
C ALA A 196 -10.51 29.96 -6.51
N ASP A 197 -10.84 28.67 -6.65
CA ASP A 197 -12.17 28.18 -7.04
C ASP A 197 -13.24 28.55 -6.01
N HIS A 198 -12.92 28.46 -4.71
CA HIS A 198 -13.82 28.89 -3.63
C HIS A 198 -14.12 30.38 -3.74
N ALA A 199 -13.08 31.22 -3.80
CA ALA A 199 -13.23 32.67 -3.96
C ALA A 199 -13.97 33.04 -5.25
N ALA A 200 -13.74 32.30 -6.35
CA ALA A 200 -14.47 32.47 -7.60
C ALA A 200 -15.97 32.17 -7.43
N ARG A 201 -16.33 31.05 -6.76
CA ARG A 201 -17.73 30.69 -6.45
C ARG A 201 -18.39 31.71 -5.53
N GLU A 202 -17.73 32.15 -4.46
CA GLU A 202 -18.22 33.20 -3.57
C GLU A 202 -18.45 34.51 -4.33
N SER A 203 -17.51 34.93 -5.19
CA SER A 203 -17.67 36.13 -6.01
C SER A 203 -18.80 36.02 -7.04
N ALA A 204 -19.11 34.79 -7.51
CA ALA A 204 -20.22 34.54 -8.42
C ALA A 204 -21.55 34.56 -7.68
N GLN A 205 -21.63 33.95 -6.49
CA GLN A 205 -22.79 34.00 -5.59
C GLN A 205 -23.08 35.44 -5.15
N GLN A 206 -22.06 36.22 -4.75
CA GLN A 206 -22.23 37.63 -4.41
C GLN A 206 -22.70 38.46 -5.63
N ARG A 207 -22.23 38.16 -6.84
CA ARG A 207 -22.72 38.80 -8.07
C ARG A 207 -24.18 38.44 -8.34
N GLN A 208 -24.58 37.17 -8.21
CA GLN A 208 -25.97 36.74 -8.34
C GLN A 208 -26.88 37.38 -7.27
N GLN A 209 -26.45 37.40 -6.01
CA GLN A 209 -27.19 38.07 -4.91
C GLN A 209 -27.37 39.56 -5.19
N ARG A 210 -26.32 40.26 -5.68
CA ARG A 210 -26.43 41.66 -6.10
C ARG A 210 -27.38 41.83 -7.28
N LEU A 211 -27.35 40.96 -8.29
CA LEU A 211 -28.28 41.01 -9.41
C LEU A 211 -29.73 40.84 -8.93
N VAL A 212 -30.03 39.80 -8.15
CA VAL A 212 -31.35 39.55 -7.56
C VAL A 212 -31.80 40.72 -6.68
N GLN A 213 -30.90 41.32 -5.89
CA GLN A 213 -31.20 42.54 -5.12
C GLN A 213 -31.53 43.73 -6.04
N THR A 214 -30.79 43.93 -7.14
CA THR A 214 -31.09 45.01 -8.09
C THR A 214 -32.36 44.76 -8.91
N GLU A 215 -32.74 43.52 -9.14
CA GLU A 215 -34.00 43.15 -9.80
C GLU A 215 -35.18 43.33 -8.84
N ALA A 216 -35.07 42.85 -7.60
CA ALA A 216 -36.06 43.12 -6.55
C ALA A 216 -36.28 44.64 -6.35
N LEU A 217 -35.22 45.43 -6.26
CA LEU A 217 -35.32 46.90 -6.17
C LEU A 217 -35.96 47.55 -7.41
N ARG A 218 -35.83 46.96 -8.61
CA ARG A 218 -36.51 47.42 -9.82
C ARG A 218 -37.98 47.04 -9.83
N ASP A 219 -38.32 45.85 -9.34
CA ASP A 219 -39.70 45.39 -9.24
C ASP A 219 -40.46 46.12 -8.12
N ASP A 220 -39.81 46.45 -7.01
CA ASP A 220 -40.32 47.37 -5.99
C ASP A 220 -40.59 48.77 -6.57
N GLN A 221 -39.67 49.28 -7.40
CA GLN A 221 -39.85 50.57 -8.10
C GLN A 221 -41.02 50.53 -9.09
N ARG A 222 -41.19 49.43 -9.84
CA ARG A 222 -42.33 49.20 -10.74
C ARG A 222 -43.64 49.14 -9.96
N ALA A 223 -43.71 48.33 -8.90
CA ALA A 223 -44.88 48.23 -8.05
C ALA A 223 -45.28 49.59 -7.44
N CYS A 224 -44.30 50.39 -6.99
CA CYS A 224 -44.56 51.76 -6.52
C CYS A 224 -45.10 52.67 -7.64
N ALA A 225 -44.60 52.54 -8.87
CA ALA A 225 -45.08 53.30 -10.02
C ALA A 225 -46.50 52.88 -10.45
N ASP A 226 -46.80 51.58 -10.46
CA ASP A 226 -48.11 51.02 -10.78
C ASP A 226 -49.15 51.36 -9.71
N GLU A 227 -48.76 51.35 -8.43
CA GLU A 227 -49.59 51.90 -7.34
C GLU A 227 -49.84 53.40 -7.50
N ALA A 228 -48.83 54.19 -7.87
CA ALA A 228 -49.01 55.62 -8.11
C ALA A 228 -49.95 55.88 -9.29
N LEU A 229 -49.80 55.14 -10.40
CA LEU A 229 -50.70 55.18 -11.55
C LEU A 229 -52.12 54.78 -11.15
N SER A 230 -52.28 53.71 -10.36
CA SER A 230 -53.57 53.26 -9.83
C SER A 230 -54.23 54.32 -8.94
N ARG A 231 -53.46 55.05 -8.12
CA ARG A 231 -53.96 56.17 -7.31
C ARG A 231 -54.42 57.34 -8.19
N VAL A 232 -53.71 57.63 -9.29
CA VAL A 232 -54.12 58.65 -10.28
C VAL A 232 -55.40 58.22 -11.01
N GLN A 233 -55.48 56.98 -11.47
CA GLN A 233 -56.68 56.43 -12.12
C GLN A 233 -57.90 56.44 -11.20
N ARG A 234 -57.76 56.03 -9.93
CA ARG A 234 -58.85 56.11 -8.94
C ARG A 234 -59.31 57.55 -8.72
N ARG A 235 -58.39 58.53 -8.65
CA ARG A 235 -58.74 59.96 -8.57
C ARG A 235 -59.49 60.44 -9.82
N ALA A 236 -59.06 60.02 -11.01
CA ALA A 236 -59.74 60.36 -12.26
C ALA A 236 -61.15 59.73 -12.33
N GLN A 237 -61.31 58.48 -11.90
CA GLN A 237 -62.62 57.82 -11.78
C GLN A 237 -63.52 58.51 -10.75
N GLN A 238 -62.99 58.92 -9.59
CA GLN A 238 -63.73 59.70 -8.60
C GLN A 238 -64.15 61.07 -9.14
N GLN A 239 -63.30 61.74 -9.93
CA GLN A 239 -63.65 62.98 -10.63
C GLN A 239 -64.73 62.76 -11.70
N GLN A 240 -64.66 61.68 -12.47
CA GLN A 240 -65.71 61.31 -13.44
C GLN A 240 -67.03 61.01 -12.72
N GLN A 241 -67.02 60.27 -11.61
CA GLN A 241 -68.20 59.99 -10.79
C GLN A 241 -68.81 61.27 -10.19
N LEU A 242 -67.98 62.22 -9.76
CA LEU A 242 -68.44 63.54 -9.32
C LEU A 242 -69.09 64.33 -10.46
N VAL A 243 -68.48 64.36 -11.64
CA VAL A 243 -69.06 65.03 -12.82
C VAL A 243 -70.39 64.38 -13.22
N THR A 244 -70.47 63.05 -13.28
CA THR A 244 -71.74 62.38 -13.63
C THR A 244 -72.82 62.59 -12.57
N ALA A 245 -72.47 62.58 -11.28
CA ALA A 245 -73.40 62.90 -10.19
C ALA A 245 -73.92 64.34 -10.29
N LEU A 246 -73.05 65.32 -10.58
CA LEU A 246 -73.46 66.72 -10.79
C LEU A 246 -74.35 66.89 -12.02
N THR A 247 -74.03 66.26 -13.16
CA THR A 247 -74.89 66.34 -14.35
C THR A 247 -76.25 65.65 -14.15
N ALA A 248 -76.31 64.56 -13.36
CA ALA A 248 -77.57 63.92 -12.97
C ALA A 248 -78.38 64.82 -12.02
N GLN A 249 -77.72 65.55 -11.12
CA GLN A 249 -78.35 66.54 -10.25
C GLN A 249 -78.92 67.73 -11.03
N GLU A 250 -78.20 68.24 -12.02
CA GLU A 250 -78.69 69.29 -12.94
C GLU A 250 -79.88 68.82 -13.78
N ALA A 251 -79.85 67.57 -14.28
CA ALA A 251 -80.98 66.99 -15.00
C ALA A 251 -82.23 66.88 -14.10
N ALA A 252 -82.08 66.34 -12.89
CA ALA A 252 -83.16 66.26 -11.92
C ALA A 252 -83.73 67.64 -11.52
N GLN A 253 -82.88 68.68 -11.46
CA GLN A 253 -83.34 70.06 -11.24
C GLN A 253 -84.14 70.60 -12.44
N ARG A 254 -83.70 70.36 -13.67
CA ARG A 254 -84.45 70.76 -14.88
C ARG A 254 -85.80 70.04 -14.99
N ASP A 255 -85.85 68.75 -14.65
CA ASP A 255 -87.09 67.97 -14.63
C ASP A 255 -88.04 68.46 -13.52
N ALA A 256 -87.52 68.80 -12.34
CA ALA A 256 -88.29 69.40 -11.26
C ALA A 256 -88.86 70.78 -11.63
N GLU A 257 -88.08 71.63 -12.30
CA GLU A 257 -88.55 72.91 -12.83
C GLU A 257 -89.60 72.74 -13.93
N ALA A 258 -89.41 71.80 -14.86
CA ALA A 258 -90.39 71.49 -15.89
C ALA A 258 -91.72 71.01 -15.28
N ALA A 259 -91.67 70.14 -14.28
CA ALA A 259 -92.83 69.69 -13.53
C ALA A 259 -93.51 70.84 -12.75
N ALA A 260 -92.74 71.77 -12.17
CA ALA A 260 -93.30 72.96 -11.51
C ALA A 260 -94.00 73.90 -12.51
N ARG A 261 -93.41 74.14 -13.68
CA ARG A 261 -94.03 74.94 -14.76
C ARG A 261 -95.33 74.28 -15.25
N ALA A 262 -95.35 72.96 -15.46
CA ALA A 262 -96.54 72.22 -15.84
C ALA A 262 -97.68 72.38 -14.81
N ARG A 263 -97.39 72.20 -13.50
CA ARG A 263 -98.38 72.41 -12.42
C ARG A 263 -98.90 73.85 -12.35
N SER A 264 -98.05 74.84 -12.64
CA SER A 264 -98.48 76.24 -12.68
C SER A 264 -99.40 76.56 -13.86
N ALA A 265 -99.20 75.89 -15.01
CA ALA A 265 -100.04 76.05 -16.20
C ALA A 265 -101.43 75.43 -15.99
N THR A 266 -101.52 74.23 -15.41
CA THR A 266 -102.82 73.60 -15.10
C THR A 266 -103.61 74.41 -14.08
N ALA A 267 -102.97 74.91 -13.02
CA ALA A 267 -103.62 75.77 -12.02
C ALA A 267 -104.13 77.11 -12.62
N LEU A 268 -103.48 77.62 -13.67
CA LEU A 268 -103.95 78.81 -14.39
C LEU A 268 -105.21 78.50 -15.23
N GLN A 269 -105.23 77.36 -15.92
CA GLN A 269 -106.38 76.90 -16.70
C GLN A 269 -107.60 76.62 -15.81
N GLU A 270 -107.40 76.01 -14.64
CA GLU A 270 -108.48 75.79 -13.66
C GLU A 270 -109.08 77.11 -13.14
N ARG A 271 -108.25 78.14 -12.88
CA ARG A 271 -108.73 79.48 -12.51
C ARG A 271 -109.53 80.15 -13.62
N GLN A 272 -109.09 80.03 -14.87
CA GLN A 272 -109.83 80.55 -16.03
C GLN A 272 -111.17 79.84 -16.22
N ALA A 273 -111.21 78.51 -16.05
CA ALA A 273 -112.44 77.72 -16.10
C ALA A 273 -113.42 78.07 -14.96
N TYR A 274 -112.91 78.45 -13.78
CA TYR A 274 -113.74 78.91 -12.66
C TYR A 274 -114.32 80.31 -12.91
N ALA A 275 -113.51 81.25 -13.40
CA ALA A 275 -113.95 82.60 -13.76
C ALA A 275 -115.05 82.57 -14.84
N ALA A 276 -114.88 81.77 -15.89
CA ALA A 276 -115.89 81.61 -16.94
C ALA A 276 -117.24 81.04 -16.40
N ARG A 277 -117.20 80.22 -15.35
CA ARG A 277 -118.42 79.70 -14.68
C ARG A 277 -119.10 80.78 -13.82
N GLU A 278 -118.36 81.65 -13.15
CA GLU A 278 -118.94 82.81 -12.45
C GLU A 278 -119.54 83.83 -13.43
N GLU A 279 -118.90 84.09 -14.57
CA GLU A 279 -119.44 84.97 -15.61
C GLU A 279 -120.72 84.39 -16.25
N ALA A 280 -120.77 83.08 -16.47
CA ALA A 280 -121.99 82.39 -16.89
C ALA A 280 -123.11 82.47 -15.83
N PHE A 281 -122.78 82.29 -14.54
CA PHE A 281 -123.76 82.36 -13.45
C PHE A 281 -124.30 83.79 -13.23
N THR A 282 -123.41 84.79 -13.26
CA THR A 282 -123.79 86.20 -13.08
C THR A 282 -124.53 86.76 -14.29
N SER A 283 -124.20 86.36 -15.51
CA SER A 283 -124.98 86.72 -16.71
C SER A 283 -126.37 86.09 -16.73
N ALA A 284 -126.50 84.79 -16.39
CA ALA A 284 -127.80 84.13 -16.22
C ALA A 284 -128.66 84.81 -15.13
N ARG A 285 -128.06 85.17 -13.99
CA ARG A 285 -128.74 85.91 -12.91
C ARG A 285 -129.19 87.30 -13.34
N ARG A 286 -128.36 88.04 -14.10
CA ARG A 286 -128.75 89.34 -14.69
C ARG A 286 -129.87 89.17 -15.72
N HIS A 287 -129.90 88.09 -16.50
CA HIS A 287 -130.98 87.82 -17.45
C HIS A 287 -132.32 87.54 -16.76
N ALA A 288 -132.34 86.67 -15.75
CA ALA A 288 -133.54 86.36 -14.96
C ALA A 288 -134.05 87.59 -14.17
N MET A 289 -133.13 88.38 -13.58
CA MET A 289 -133.46 89.64 -12.92
C MET A 289 -133.96 90.70 -13.93
N GLY A 290 -133.39 90.74 -15.13
CA GLY A 290 -133.82 91.62 -16.22
C GLY A 290 -135.14 91.20 -16.88
N GLN A 291 -135.57 89.94 -16.75
CA GLN A 291 -136.91 89.47 -17.16
C GLN A 291 -137.94 89.88 -16.10
N THR A 292 -137.71 89.53 -14.83
CA THR A 292 -138.61 89.92 -13.71
C THR A 292 -138.79 91.44 -13.58
N ILE A 293 -137.77 92.26 -13.89
CA ILE A 293 -137.92 93.72 -13.97
C ILE A 293 -138.78 94.16 -15.17
N ARG A 294 -138.64 93.52 -16.35
CA ARG A 294 -139.45 93.85 -17.55
C ARG A 294 -140.91 93.42 -17.40
N ASP A 295 -141.16 92.28 -16.77
CA ASP A 295 -142.53 91.80 -16.51
C ASP A 295 -143.21 92.69 -15.45
N ARG A 296 -142.46 93.14 -14.44
CA ARG A 296 -142.95 94.11 -13.45
C ARG A 296 -143.18 95.50 -14.05
N ALA A 297 -142.33 95.93 -14.99
CA ALA A 297 -142.52 97.17 -15.74
C ALA A 297 -143.80 97.12 -16.59
N ARG A 298 -144.03 96.03 -17.32
CA ARG A 298 -145.26 95.81 -18.10
C ARG A 298 -146.52 95.81 -17.21
N LEU A 299 -146.47 95.17 -16.05
CA LEU A 299 -147.58 95.19 -15.10
C LEU A 299 -147.85 96.58 -14.50
N THR A 300 -146.82 97.40 -14.28
CA THR A 300 -147.01 98.81 -13.84
C THR A 300 -147.47 99.73 -14.97
N GLU A 301 -147.05 99.48 -16.20
CA GLU A 301 -147.47 100.24 -17.39
C GLU A 301 -148.94 99.94 -17.74
N GLN A 302 -149.35 98.67 -17.64
CA GLN A 302 -150.74 98.23 -17.74
C GLN A 302 -151.60 98.78 -16.58
N ALA A 303 -151.08 98.84 -15.35
CA ALA A 303 -151.79 99.46 -14.23
C ALA A 303 -151.92 100.99 -14.37
N ALA A 304 -150.94 101.66 -14.99
CA ALA A 304 -151.00 103.08 -15.28
C ALA A 304 -152.00 103.41 -16.39
N GLN A 305 -152.07 102.59 -17.45
CA GLN A 305 -153.09 102.70 -18.50
C GLN A 305 -154.50 102.44 -17.94
N ALA A 306 -154.66 101.39 -17.13
CA ALA A 306 -155.92 101.10 -16.43
C ALA A 306 -156.36 102.24 -15.48
N ALA A 307 -155.43 102.96 -14.86
CA ALA A 307 -155.75 104.09 -13.98
C ALA A 307 -156.24 105.34 -14.75
N VAL A 308 -155.76 105.58 -15.98
CA VAL A 308 -156.20 106.70 -16.82
C VAL A 308 -157.56 106.41 -17.45
N GLU A 309 -157.80 105.19 -17.92
CA GLU A 309 -159.10 104.79 -18.50
C GLU A 309 -160.19 104.68 -17.42
N ALA A 310 -159.88 104.15 -16.23
CA ALA A 310 -160.84 104.05 -15.12
C ALA A 310 -161.26 105.41 -14.52
N GLN A 311 -160.47 106.47 -14.72
CA GLN A 311 -160.86 107.84 -14.32
C GLN A 311 -161.76 108.55 -15.36
N HIS A 312 -161.84 108.07 -16.60
CA HIS A 312 -162.49 108.83 -17.66
C HIS A 312 -163.95 108.48 -17.92
N THR A 313 -164.35 107.21 -17.86
CA THR A 313 -165.72 106.79 -18.22
C THR A 313 -166.33 105.71 -17.31
N ALA A 314 -166.01 105.76 -16.01
CA ALA A 314 -166.91 105.28 -14.95
C ALA A 314 -168.20 106.13 -14.81
N ALA A 315 -168.66 106.73 -15.91
CA ALA A 315 -169.81 107.61 -16.03
C ALA A 315 -170.82 107.13 -17.09
N ASP A 316 -170.49 106.08 -17.87
CA ASP A 316 -171.35 105.60 -18.94
C ASP A 316 -171.38 104.05 -18.99
N LYS A 317 -172.53 103.51 -18.55
CA LYS A 317 -172.96 102.09 -18.54
C LYS A 317 -172.23 101.20 -17.53
N GLN A 318 -172.90 100.63 -16.52
CA GLN A 318 -174.07 99.72 -16.58
C GLN A 318 -173.79 98.42 -17.36
N ASP A 319 -174.31 97.33 -16.79
CA ASP A 319 -174.55 96.02 -17.42
C ASP A 319 -173.35 95.11 -17.77
N GLY A 320 -172.86 94.41 -16.74
CA GLY A 320 -173.06 92.95 -16.74
C GLY A 320 -171.87 91.98 -16.74
N PHE A 321 -172.16 90.79 -16.22
CA PHE A 321 -171.66 89.46 -16.64
C PHE A 321 -170.30 88.89 -16.17
N LEU A 322 -170.35 88.22 -15.01
CA LEU A 322 -169.93 86.82 -14.75
C LEU A 322 -168.62 86.22 -15.35
N ALA A 323 -167.73 85.84 -14.41
CA ALA A 323 -167.14 84.49 -14.21
C ALA A 323 -165.89 83.96 -14.97
N ALA A 324 -165.08 83.23 -14.18
CA ALA A 324 -164.35 81.96 -14.46
C ALA A 324 -162.79 81.95 -14.53
N TRP A 325 -162.24 80.73 -14.28
CA TRP A 325 -160.85 80.23 -14.34
C TRP A 325 -159.88 80.68 -13.21
N THR A 326 -159.12 79.86 -12.46
CA THR A 326 -158.53 78.48 -12.47
C THR A 326 -157.06 78.33 -12.92
N GLN A 327 -156.29 77.56 -12.11
CA GLN A 327 -154.84 77.27 -12.11
C GLN A 327 -154.58 76.11 -11.13
N PRO A 328 -153.36 75.54 -10.94
CA PRO A 328 -152.17 75.43 -11.81
C PRO A 328 -151.56 73.99 -11.81
N PRO A 329 -150.37 73.75 -12.43
CA PRO A 329 -149.64 72.49 -12.32
C PRO A 329 -148.17 72.63 -11.83
N ALA A 330 -147.47 71.48 -11.83
CA ALA A 330 -146.02 71.27 -11.99
C ALA A 330 -145.18 70.88 -10.76
N ASP A 331 -144.64 69.68 -10.91
CA ASP A 331 -143.96 68.77 -10.01
C ASP A 331 -142.41 68.90 -10.05
N THR A 332 -141.72 68.05 -9.30
CA THR A 332 -140.32 67.58 -9.42
C THR A 332 -139.10 68.38 -8.89
N LEU A 333 -138.59 67.84 -7.77
CA LEU A 333 -137.23 67.30 -7.54
C LEU A 333 -136.00 68.21 -7.29
N GLY A 334 -135.44 68.03 -6.08
CA GLY A 334 -133.99 68.09 -5.84
C GLY A 334 -133.57 68.43 -4.40
N ARG A 335 -133.15 67.45 -3.59
CA ARG A 335 -132.21 67.61 -2.44
C ARG A 335 -131.86 66.31 -1.70
N GLY A 336 -130.58 66.20 -1.30
CA GLY A 336 -130.02 65.24 -0.33
C GLY A 336 -128.50 65.07 -0.57
N ALA A 337 -127.52 65.36 0.33
CA ALA A 337 -127.34 65.06 1.76
C ALA A 337 -126.90 63.59 2.00
N LEU A 338 -125.89 63.18 2.78
CA LEU A 338 -124.86 63.79 3.68
C LEU A 338 -123.74 62.73 3.98
N HIS A 339 -122.56 63.15 4.51
CA HIS A 339 -121.69 62.50 5.56
C HIS A 339 -121.29 61.00 5.51
N HIS A 340 -120.33 60.41 6.28
CA HIS A 340 -119.18 60.76 7.17
C HIS A 340 -118.18 59.55 7.05
N GLY A 341 -116.85 59.63 7.24
CA GLY A 341 -116.07 59.46 8.51
C GLY A 341 -116.13 58.05 9.16
N PRO A 342 -115.19 57.60 10.04
CA PRO A 342 -113.79 58.05 10.28
C PRO A 342 -112.74 56.95 10.74
N LEU A 343 -111.43 57.29 10.76
CA LEU A 343 -110.37 56.99 11.78
C LEU A 343 -110.15 55.50 12.30
N PRO A 344 -109.29 55.18 13.33
CA PRO A 344 -107.87 54.83 13.11
C PRO A 344 -107.30 53.72 14.07
N ASP A 345 -106.07 53.92 14.59
CA ASP A 345 -105.32 53.26 15.68
C ASP A 345 -104.65 51.91 15.39
N SER A 346 -103.32 51.78 15.49
CA SER A 346 -102.57 52.01 16.74
C SER A 346 -101.05 52.15 16.57
N ALA A 347 -100.46 53.04 17.36
CA ALA A 347 -99.07 52.99 17.84
C ALA A 347 -99.07 52.28 19.24
N PRO A 348 -98.00 52.18 20.06
CA PRO A 348 -96.68 52.84 19.95
C PRO A 348 -95.44 52.02 20.44
N ASP A 349 -94.33 52.76 20.55
CA ASP A 349 -93.27 52.70 21.59
C ASP A 349 -91.99 51.81 21.49
N ALA A 350 -90.89 52.57 21.57
CA ALA A 350 -89.74 52.41 22.48
C ALA A 350 -88.52 51.51 22.14
N ILE A 351 -87.43 52.22 21.79
CA ILE A 351 -86.12 52.25 22.50
C ILE A 351 -85.24 50.98 22.58
N ALA A 352 -83.95 51.19 22.23
CA ALA A 352 -82.71 50.51 22.66
C ALA A 352 -82.13 49.30 21.88
N ALA A 353 -80.85 49.50 21.51
CA ALA A 353 -79.68 48.65 21.77
C ALA A 353 -79.55 47.21 21.19
N ALA A 354 -78.53 47.07 20.32
CA ALA A 354 -77.33 46.23 20.53
C ALA A 354 -77.37 44.67 20.47
N ILE A 355 -76.36 44.15 19.74
CA ILE A 355 -75.59 42.89 20.00
C ILE A 355 -76.21 41.52 19.58
N ALA A 356 -75.75 41.06 18.40
CA ALA A 356 -74.94 39.85 18.14
C ALA A 356 -75.40 38.39 18.46
N ALA A 357 -74.68 37.46 17.81
CA ALA A 357 -74.38 36.07 18.19
C ALA A 357 -75.47 34.99 17.97
N ALA A 358 -75.15 33.71 17.69
CA ALA A 358 -73.91 33.04 17.23
C ALA A 358 -74.15 31.53 16.90
N THR A 359 -73.08 30.79 16.54
CA THR A 359 -72.86 29.31 16.64
C THR A 359 -73.62 28.39 15.66
N ALA A 360 -73.16 27.18 15.27
CA ALA A 360 -71.95 26.36 15.56
C ALA A 360 -71.55 25.53 14.27
N ALA A 361 -70.64 24.54 14.20
CA ALA A 361 -69.69 23.86 15.11
C ALA A 361 -68.52 23.19 14.32
N ALA A 362 -67.43 22.81 15.03
CA ALA A 362 -66.52 21.64 14.88
C ALA A 362 -66.05 21.13 13.48
N ALA A 363 -64.81 20.66 13.25
CA ALA A 363 -63.58 20.36 14.03
C ALA A 363 -62.43 20.09 13.02
N ARG A 364 -61.11 19.89 13.29
CA ARG A 364 -60.18 19.74 14.45
C ARG A 364 -58.77 20.17 13.91
N GLY A 365 -57.67 20.38 14.65
CA GLY A 365 -57.35 20.16 16.07
C GLY A 365 -56.22 21.09 16.59
N ALA A 366 -54.97 20.61 16.75
CA ALA A 366 -53.83 21.30 17.42
C ALA A 366 -52.46 20.72 16.97
N PRO A 367 -51.26 21.13 17.51
CA PRO A 367 -50.86 22.23 18.42
C PRO A 367 -49.81 23.20 17.79
N ALA A 368 -49.45 24.40 18.26
CA ALA A 368 -49.34 25.08 19.57
C ALA A 368 -47.99 24.90 20.32
N ALA A 369 -47.09 25.90 20.25
CA ALA A 369 -46.14 26.29 21.32
C ALA A 369 -45.50 27.68 21.12
N LEU A 370 -45.65 28.51 22.15
CA LEU A 370 -45.18 29.86 22.48
C LEU A 370 -43.61 30.02 22.54
N PRO A 371 -42.99 31.24 22.70
CA PRO A 371 -43.46 32.27 23.64
C PRO A 371 -43.19 33.79 23.44
N SER A 372 -44.09 34.56 24.09
CA SER A 372 -43.89 35.77 24.90
C SER A 372 -43.05 36.98 24.40
N SER A 373 -43.78 38.01 23.93
CA SER A 373 -43.75 39.42 24.38
C SER A 373 -43.47 39.62 25.90
N PRO A 374 -43.08 40.83 26.44
CA PRO A 374 -43.77 42.09 26.10
C PRO A 374 -43.10 43.48 26.30
N THR A 375 -43.92 44.51 25.99
CA THR A 375 -44.01 45.88 26.58
C THR A 375 -42.92 46.91 26.24
N HIS A 376 -43.23 48.01 25.53
CA HIS A 376 -44.00 49.24 25.89
C HIS A 376 -43.11 50.32 26.57
N GLY A 377 -43.35 51.64 26.41
CA GLY A 377 -44.43 52.38 25.71
C GLY A 377 -43.88 53.48 24.76
N SER A 378 -44.70 54.05 23.86
CA SER A 378 -45.65 55.17 24.11
C SER A 378 -44.93 56.53 24.31
N GLY A 379 -45.28 57.65 23.66
CA GLY A 379 -46.38 57.98 22.73
C GLY A 379 -46.56 59.51 22.63
N SER A 380 -47.60 60.00 21.93
CA SER A 380 -48.03 61.43 21.84
C SER A 380 -47.13 62.36 20.98
N MET A 381 -47.56 62.92 19.82
CA MET A 381 -48.65 63.89 19.50
C MET A 381 -48.32 65.39 19.78
N LEU A 382 -48.11 66.13 18.68
CA LEU A 382 -48.50 67.51 18.33
C LEU A 382 -48.60 68.65 19.40
N ARG A 383 -47.75 69.70 19.20
CA ARG A 383 -47.96 71.19 19.23
C ARG A 383 -49.08 71.81 20.11
N PRO A 384 -48.88 72.99 20.78
CA PRO A 384 -48.50 74.25 20.09
C PRO A 384 -47.66 75.29 20.90
N ILE A 385 -47.73 76.58 20.49
CA ILE A 385 -46.85 77.75 20.75
C ILE A 385 -47.11 78.46 22.10
N ASN A 386 -46.06 78.87 22.87
CA ASN A 386 -45.95 80.22 23.49
C ASN A 386 -44.57 80.57 24.15
N TYR A 387 -44.41 81.85 24.55
CA TYR A 387 -43.21 82.61 24.99
C TYR A 387 -42.29 82.04 26.11
N PRO A 388 -41.02 82.55 26.24
CA PRO A 388 -40.01 82.08 27.19
C PRO A 388 -39.89 82.89 28.51
N PRO A 389 -39.52 82.24 29.63
CA PRO A 389 -38.98 82.87 30.85
C PRO A 389 -37.48 82.51 31.08
N PRO A 390 -36.78 83.10 32.08
CA PRO A 390 -35.33 83.33 31.97
C PRO A 390 -34.40 82.17 32.37
N ILE A 391 -33.17 82.29 31.85
CA ILE A 391 -32.04 81.38 32.03
C ILE A 391 -31.47 81.49 33.46
N ALA A 392 -31.58 80.42 34.27
CA ALA A 392 -30.79 80.27 35.50
C ALA A 392 -30.69 78.81 36.04
N ALA A 393 -31.78 78.02 35.99
CA ALA A 393 -31.89 76.82 36.84
C ALA A 393 -31.59 75.45 36.17
N THR A 394 -31.42 75.39 34.84
CA THR A 394 -31.35 74.11 34.10
C THR A 394 -29.93 73.54 33.88
N VAL A 395 -28.87 74.32 34.15
CA VAL A 395 -27.48 73.87 34.00
C VAL A 395 -27.03 72.96 35.15
N ALA A 396 -27.52 73.19 36.37
CA ALA A 396 -27.18 72.38 37.54
C ALA A 396 -27.69 70.94 37.44
N ALA A 397 -28.97 70.76 37.07
CA ALA A 397 -29.58 69.44 36.89
C ALA A 397 -28.94 68.63 35.75
N ARG A 398 -28.60 69.27 34.62
CA ARG A 398 -27.89 68.59 33.52
C ARG A 398 -26.45 68.21 33.87
N ARG A 399 -25.75 69.00 34.70
CA ARG A 399 -24.41 68.61 35.21
C ARG A 399 -24.49 67.41 36.15
N ALA A 400 -25.46 67.37 37.06
CA ALA A 400 -25.67 66.24 37.97
C ALA A 400 -25.98 64.93 37.21
N ALA A 401 -26.87 64.97 36.20
CA ALA A 401 -27.15 63.82 35.34
C ALA A 401 -25.90 63.36 34.58
N ALA A 402 -25.17 64.29 33.95
CA ALA A 402 -23.95 63.96 33.22
C ALA A 402 -22.85 63.35 34.10
N THR A 403 -22.74 63.74 35.39
CA THR A 403 -21.81 63.10 36.32
C THR A 403 -22.21 61.67 36.72
N VAL A 404 -23.52 61.39 36.80
CA VAL A 404 -24.02 60.02 37.05
C VAL A 404 -23.78 59.14 35.82
N ASP A 405 -24.12 59.62 34.62
CA ASP A 405 -23.90 58.89 33.36
C ASP A 405 -22.40 58.64 33.08
N ALA A 406 -21.52 59.59 33.44
CA ALA A 406 -20.08 59.41 33.38
C ALA A 406 -19.60 58.33 34.37
N SER A 407 -20.07 58.36 35.61
CA SER A 407 -19.74 57.35 36.63
C SER A 407 -20.21 55.94 36.22
N VAL A 408 -21.44 55.82 35.70
CA VAL A 408 -22.00 54.55 35.21
C VAL A 408 -21.21 54.04 33.99
N ASN A 409 -20.86 54.90 33.02
CA ASN A 409 -20.01 54.50 31.91
C ASN A 409 -18.61 54.06 32.37
N GLN A 410 -18.02 54.75 33.35
CA GLN A 410 -16.70 54.41 33.89
C GLN A 410 -16.72 53.07 34.64
N GLN A 411 -17.76 52.80 35.45
CA GLN A 411 -17.99 51.49 36.07
C GLN A 411 -18.23 50.40 35.01
N THR A 412 -18.99 50.69 33.95
CA THR A 412 -19.26 49.73 32.87
C THR A 412 -17.99 49.42 32.06
N GLN A 413 -17.12 50.41 31.83
CA GLN A 413 -15.81 50.21 31.21
C GLN A 413 -14.87 49.40 32.10
N ALA A 414 -14.82 49.69 33.41
CA ALA A 414 -14.03 48.92 34.37
C ALA A 414 -14.50 47.45 34.43
N ALA A 415 -15.82 47.20 34.46
CA ALA A 415 -16.39 45.85 34.42
C ALA A 415 -16.03 45.11 33.12
N ARG A 416 -16.11 45.78 31.95
CA ARG A 416 -15.69 45.20 30.66
C ARG A 416 -14.19 44.88 30.62
N GLN A 417 -13.35 45.75 31.19
CA GLN A 417 -11.90 45.51 31.30
C GLN A 417 -11.59 44.34 32.25
N ALA A 418 -12.31 44.20 33.37
CA ALA A 418 -12.18 43.07 34.27
C ALA A 418 -12.58 41.74 33.61
N VAL A 419 -13.70 41.71 32.89
CA VAL A 419 -14.14 40.52 32.14
C VAL A 419 -13.16 40.17 31.02
N ALA A 420 -12.68 41.15 30.25
CA ALA A 420 -11.65 40.92 29.23
C ALA A 420 -10.31 40.43 29.82
N GLY A 421 -9.95 40.90 31.02
CA GLY A 421 -8.79 40.42 31.77
C GLY A 421 -8.95 38.96 32.20
N GLN A 422 -10.12 38.58 32.71
CA GLN A 422 -10.44 37.19 33.07
C GLN A 422 -10.46 36.26 31.84
N GLN A 423 -11.00 36.73 30.71
CA GLN A 423 -10.98 35.99 29.44
C GLN A 423 -9.55 35.73 28.96
N ARG A 424 -8.68 36.75 28.96
CA ARG A 424 -7.25 36.56 28.63
C ARG A 424 -6.53 35.62 29.60
N GLN A 425 -6.84 35.67 30.89
CA GLN A 425 -6.27 34.73 31.86
C GLN A 425 -6.74 33.28 31.62
N ALA A 426 -7.99 33.08 31.18
CA ALA A 426 -8.49 31.78 30.78
C ALA A 426 -7.84 31.28 29.47
N GLU A 427 -7.67 32.14 28.47
CA GLU A 427 -6.96 31.82 27.22
C GLU A 427 -5.51 31.41 27.49
N ILE A 428 -4.75 32.22 28.23
CA ILE A 428 -3.35 31.92 28.62
C ILE A 428 -3.28 30.59 29.38
N ARG A 429 -4.25 30.30 30.25
CA ARG A 429 -4.28 29.03 30.99
C ARG A 429 -4.50 27.83 30.06
N VAL A 430 -5.41 27.93 29.11
CA VAL A 430 -5.63 26.88 28.09
C VAL A 430 -4.41 26.70 27.19
N GLU A 431 -3.72 27.77 26.83
CA GLU A 431 -2.46 27.70 26.07
C GLU A 431 -1.35 27.00 26.87
N LEU A 432 -1.18 27.33 28.16
CA LEU A 432 -0.20 26.68 29.04
C LEU A 432 -0.52 25.20 29.29
N GLU A 433 -1.79 24.84 29.50
CA GLU A 433 -2.24 23.45 29.62
C GLU A 433 -2.01 22.69 28.30
N GLY A 434 -2.19 23.34 27.14
CA GLY A 434 -1.88 22.79 25.82
C GLY A 434 -0.38 22.62 25.52
N ILE A 435 0.48 23.51 26.02
CA ILE A 435 1.95 23.37 25.94
C ILE A 435 2.41 22.20 26.81
N ALA A 436 1.96 22.14 28.07
CA ALA A 436 2.30 21.06 28.99
C ALA A 436 1.85 19.67 28.47
N ALA A 437 0.71 19.60 27.80
CA ALA A 437 0.24 18.36 27.15
C ALA A 437 1.18 17.90 26.02
N ARG A 438 1.65 18.83 25.17
CA ARG A 438 2.61 18.54 24.09
C ARG A 438 3.96 18.11 24.62
N GLU A 439 4.49 18.81 25.64
CA GLU A 439 5.75 18.43 26.29
C GLU A 439 5.67 17.04 26.92
N ALA A 440 4.53 16.69 27.54
CA ALA A 440 4.32 15.34 28.07
C ALA A 440 4.25 14.26 26.97
N GLU A 441 3.64 14.57 25.82
CA GLU A 441 3.56 13.69 24.65
C GLU A 441 4.94 13.50 23.99
N ASP A 442 5.72 14.57 23.83
CA ASP A 442 7.11 14.54 23.35
C ASP A 442 8.03 13.75 24.29
N VAL A 443 7.88 13.90 25.61
CA VAL A 443 8.63 13.10 26.61
C VAL A 443 8.27 11.62 26.55
N LEU A 444 6.99 11.28 26.32
CA LEU A 444 6.55 9.89 26.09
C LEU A 444 7.09 9.33 24.76
N ALA A 445 7.09 10.11 23.69
CA ALA A 445 7.67 9.73 22.41
C ALA A 445 9.19 9.51 22.52
N ALA A 446 9.91 10.42 23.17
CA ALA A 446 11.34 10.29 23.44
C ALA A 446 11.66 9.05 24.31
N ARG A 447 10.83 8.79 25.34
CA ARG A 447 11.00 7.61 26.21
C ARG A 447 10.77 6.29 25.48
N THR A 448 9.74 6.22 24.63
CA THR A 448 9.45 5.03 23.82
C THR A 448 10.50 4.80 22.74
N ALA A 449 11.02 5.86 22.11
CA ALA A 449 12.16 5.77 21.19
C ALA A 449 13.45 5.31 21.90
N ALA A 450 13.71 5.79 23.11
CA ALA A 450 14.83 5.33 23.94
C ALA A 450 14.67 3.85 24.37
N GLN A 451 13.45 3.41 24.69
CA GLN A 451 13.16 2.00 24.96
C GLN A 451 13.33 1.12 23.71
N GLY A 452 12.90 1.59 22.53
CA GLY A 452 13.08 0.90 21.26
C GLY A 452 14.55 0.72 20.87
N THR A 453 15.37 1.76 21.04
CA THR A 453 16.83 1.68 20.78
C THR A 453 17.55 0.78 21.79
N MET A 454 17.18 0.82 23.07
CA MET A 454 17.70 -0.12 24.08
C MET A 454 17.29 -1.57 23.80
N ALA A 455 16.06 -1.82 23.36
CA ALA A 455 15.60 -3.15 22.95
C ALA A 455 16.34 -3.67 21.71
N GLY A 456 16.56 -2.82 20.69
CA GLY A 456 17.36 -3.16 19.52
C GLY A 456 18.83 -3.47 19.87
N GLN A 457 19.44 -2.71 20.78
CA GLN A 457 20.78 -3.01 21.30
C GLN A 457 20.83 -4.33 22.10
N ALA A 458 19.79 -4.65 22.87
CA ALA A 458 19.70 -5.92 23.58
C ALA A 458 19.60 -7.11 22.60
N GLN A 459 18.72 -7.03 21.61
CA GLN A 459 18.60 -8.05 20.55
C GLN A 459 19.90 -8.22 19.76
N TRP A 460 20.60 -7.13 19.42
CA TRP A 460 21.89 -7.19 18.74
C TRP A 460 22.97 -7.87 19.60
N ARG A 461 23.04 -7.53 20.90
CA ARG A 461 23.96 -8.20 21.84
C ARG A 461 23.66 -9.69 22.00
N GLU A 462 22.39 -10.06 22.04
CA GLU A 462 21.95 -11.47 22.11
C GLU A 462 22.34 -12.23 20.82
N ALA A 463 22.10 -11.63 19.65
CA ALA A 463 22.52 -12.21 18.37
C ALA A 463 24.06 -12.40 18.30
N CYS A 464 24.85 -11.42 18.75
CA CYS A 464 26.30 -11.55 18.85
C CYS A 464 26.73 -12.66 19.83
N ALA A 465 26.04 -12.80 20.97
CA ALA A 465 26.31 -13.88 21.93
C ALA A 465 25.98 -15.27 21.35
N GLN A 466 24.87 -15.39 20.61
CA GLN A 466 24.50 -16.62 19.89
C GLN A 466 25.55 -16.99 18.83
N GLN A 467 26.01 -16.04 18.01
CA GLN A 467 27.05 -16.27 17.02
C GLN A 467 28.39 -16.68 17.64
N LEU A 468 28.77 -16.10 18.79
CA LEU A 468 29.97 -16.52 19.53
C LEU A 468 29.82 -17.96 20.05
N ALA A 469 28.68 -18.29 20.66
CA ALA A 469 28.41 -19.65 21.15
C ALA A 469 28.37 -20.69 20.02
N GLU A 470 27.82 -20.36 18.85
CA GLU A 470 27.86 -21.23 17.67
C GLU A 470 29.29 -21.43 17.15
N LYS A 471 30.09 -20.36 17.08
CA LYS A 471 31.50 -20.43 16.69
C LYS A 471 32.34 -21.27 17.66
N GLU A 472 32.04 -21.23 18.95
CA GLU A 472 32.67 -22.10 19.95
C GLU A 472 32.25 -23.57 19.81
N ARG A 473 30.96 -23.84 19.55
CA ARG A 473 30.47 -25.19 19.23
C ARG A 473 31.16 -25.77 18.00
N LEU A 474 31.29 -24.98 16.91
CA LEU A 474 31.99 -25.40 15.70
C LEU A 474 33.48 -25.68 15.94
N ARG A 475 34.16 -24.86 16.76
CA ARG A 475 35.55 -25.12 17.18
C ARG A 475 35.68 -26.41 17.99
N ALA A 476 34.76 -26.65 18.92
CA ALA A 476 34.75 -27.88 19.73
C ALA A 476 34.49 -29.12 18.87
N ALA A 477 33.57 -29.04 17.90
CA ALA A 477 33.28 -30.12 16.95
C ALA A 477 34.48 -30.44 16.05
N LEU A 478 35.19 -29.42 15.55
CA LEU A 478 36.43 -29.61 14.79
C LEU A 478 37.52 -30.27 15.64
N GLN A 479 37.73 -29.81 16.89
CA GLN A 479 38.70 -30.43 17.80
C GLN A 479 38.35 -31.88 18.16
N LEU A 480 37.07 -32.23 18.25
CA LEU A 480 36.62 -33.60 18.46
C LEU A 480 36.95 -34.46 17.24
N ARG A 481 36.59 -33.98 16.04
CA ARG A 481 36.90 -34.65 14.77
C ARG A 481 38.40 -34.85 14.56
N ASP A 482 39.22 -33.84 14.84
CA ASP A 482 40.69 -33.95 14.74
C ASP A 482 41.23 -35.03 15.71
N ARG A 483 40.63 -35.17 16.90
CA ARG A 483 40.99 -36.24 17.85
C ARG A 483 40.56 -37.61 17.32
N GLU A 484 39.37 -37.74 16.77
CA GLU A 484 38.86 -38.99 16.17
C GLU A 484 39.69 -39.40 14.95
N GLU A 485 40.03 -38.48 14.05
CA GLU A 485 40.91 -38.75 12.90
C GLU A 485 42.32 -39.15 13.34
N ASN A 486 42.88 -38.51 14.37
CA ASN A 486 44.19 -38.89 14.92
C ASN A 486 44.16 -40.24 15.66
N GLN A 487 43.09 -40.54 16.40
CA GLN A 487 42.89 -41.86 17.01
C GLN A 487 42.73 -42.95 15.94
N GLY A 488 41.98 -42.67 14.87
CA GLY A 488 41.84 -43.57 13.71
C GLY A 488 43.17 -43.83 13.00
N ARG A 489 44.00 -42.78 12.80
CA ARG A 489 45.37 -42.92 12.26
C ARG A 489 46.27 -43.76 13.18
N ALA A 490 46.25 -43.50 14.48
CA ALA A 490 47.03 -44.28 15.46
C ALA A 490 46.59 -45.76 15.48
N ALA A 491 45.29 -46.03 15.48
CA ALA A 491 44.74 -47.39 15.39
C ALA A 491 45.12 -48.08 14.07
N ALA A 492 45.14 -47.35 12.95
CA ALA A 492 45.56 -47.88 11.65
C ALA A 492 47.05 -48.24 11.61
N VAL A 493 47.92 -47.44 12.25
CA VAL A 493 49.36 -47.77 12.41
C VAL A 493 49.51 -49.05 13.25
N VAL A 494 48.90 -49.11 14.43
CA VAL A 494 48.95 -50.32 15.29
C VAL A 494 48.42 -51.57 14.56
N ALA A 495 47.35 -51.43 13.77
CA ALA A 495 46.82 -52.54 12.96
C ALA A 495 47.76 -52.93 11.80
N ALA A 496 48.51 -51.99 11.22
CA ALA A 496 49.53 -52.29 10.21
C ALA A 496 50.73 -53.03 10.84
N ASP A 497 51.18 -52.59 12.02
CA ASP A 497 52.28 -53.24 12.76
C ASP A 497 51.89 -54.67 13.17
N GLN A 498 50.66 -54.88 13.66
CA GLN A 498 50.15 -56.22 13.96
C GLN A 498 50.14 -57.15 12.73
N ARG A 499 49.73 -56.64 11.56
CA ARG A 499 49.78 -57.40 10.30
C ARG A 499 51.21 -57.71 9.86
N PHE A 500 52.12 -56.76 10.02
CA PHE A 500 53.55 -56.96 9.74
C PHE A 500 54.15 -58.02 10.66
N LEU A 501 53.86 -57.98 11.96
CA LEU A 501 54.31 -58.98 12.93
C LEU A 501 53.75 -60.37 12.65
N ALA A 502 52.47 -60.48 12.27
CA ALA A 502 51.87 -61.75 11.86
C ALA A 502 52.56 -62.32 10.61
N TYR A 503 52.69 -61.51 9.55
CA TYR A 503 53.38 -61.91 8.32
C TYR A 503 54.85 -62.30 8.57
N ALA A 504 55.54 -61.61 9.46
CA ALA A 504 56.91 -61.93 9.83
C ALA A 504 57.01 -63.24 10.63
N ALA A 505 56.03 -63.55 11.50
CA ALA A 505 55.92 -64.84 12.17
C ALA A 505 55.72 -65.98 11.16
N ASP A 506 54.75 -65.84 10.25
CA ASP A 506 54.49 -66.82 9.16
C ASP A 506 55.75 -67.04 8.31
N SER A 507 56.46 -65.96 7.98
CA SER A 507 57.71 -66.01 7.22
C SER A 507 58.83 -66.75 7.98
N ILE A 508 58.93 -66.55 9.29
CA ILE A 508 59.89 -67.26 10.16
C ILE A 508 59.54 -68.75 10.24
N GLU A 509 58.26 -69.10 10.34
CA GLU A 509 57.82 -70.51 10.36
C GLU A 509 58.04 -71.20 9.01
N ALA A 510 57.71 -70.56 7.89
CA ALA A 510 58.00 -71.07 6.56
C ALA A 510 59.51 -71.30 6.34
N THR A 511 60.34 -70.34 6.76
CA THR A 511 61.81 -70.44 6.68
C THR A 511 62.34 -71.58 7.58
N ARG A 512 61.76 -71.77 8.77
CA ARG A 512 62.08 -72.89 9.67
C ARG A 512 61.68 -74.24 9.07
N ALA A 513 60.49 -74.34 8.47
CA ALA A 513 60.00 -75.54 7.81
C ALA A 513 60.86 -75.92 6.58
N ALA A 514 61.41 -74.93 5.88
CA ALA A 514 62.38 -75.11 4.81
C ALA A 514 63.81 -75.48 5.30
N GLY A 515 64.04 -75.62 6.61
CA GLY A 515 65.35 -75.95 7.18
C GLY A 515 66.39 -74.82 7.10
N GLN A 516 65.97 -73.59 6.84
CA GLN A 516 66.86 -72.44 6.65
C GLN A 516 67.10 -71.66 7.96
N ASN A 517 68.18 -70.86 7.99
CA ASN A 517 68.54 -70.08 9.17
C ASN A 517 67.57 -68.89 9.39
N THR A 518 66.76 -68.99 10.43
CA THR A 518 65.77 -67.96 10.82
C THR A 518 66.33 -66.78 11.61
N PHE A 519 67.58 -66.85 12.09
CA PHE A 519 68.16 -65.83 12.96
C PHE A 519 68.14 -64.39 12.39
N PRO A 520 68.41 -64.14 11.08
CA PRO A 520 68.33 -62.79 10.52
C PRO A 520 66.92 -62.20 10.58
N LEU A 521 65.89 -63.01 10.30
CA LEU A 521 64.49 -62.59 10.35
C LEU A 521 64.04 -62.31 11.78
N VAL A 522 64.36 -63.21 12.73
CA VAL A 522 64.08 -63.00 14.16
C VAL A 522 64.76 -61.72 14.67
N ARG A 523 66.00 -61.46 14.27
CA ARG A 523 66.73 -60.22 14.62
C ARG A 523 66.09 -58.98 13.99
N ALA A 524 65.65 -59.04 12.73
CA ALA A 524 65.00 -57.92 12.06
C ALA A 524 63.67 -57.55 12.74
N VAL A 525 62.83 -58.55 13.05
CA VAL A 525 61.57 -58.34 13.81
C VAL A 525 61.86 -57.72 15.18
N ARG A 526 62.87 -58.21 15.90
CA ARG A 526 63.24 -57.71 17.24
C ARG A 526 63.79 -56.29 17.23
N LEU A 527 64.36 -55.83 16.12
CA LEU A 527 64.77 -54.44 15.93
C LEU A 527 63.56 -53.57 15.56
N ALA A 528 62.71 -54.03 14.64
CA ALA A 528 61.51 -53.32 14.21
C ALA A 528 60.43 -53.18 15.31
N SER A 529 60.42 -54.05 16.32
CA SER A 529 59.55 -53.93 17.51
C SER A 529 60.19 -53.20 18.69
N SER A 530 61.41 -52.67 18.52
CA SER A 530 62.11 -51.84 19.52
C SER A 530 62.11 -50.34 19.18
N THR A 531 61.56 -49.99 18.02
CA THR A 531 61.35 -48.64 17.47
C THR A 531 59.87 -48.29 17.51
#